data_AF-A0A9J7MSD1-F1
#
_entry.id   AF-A0A9J7MSD1-F1
#
_cell.length_a   1.000
_cell.length_b   1.000
_cell.length_c   1.000
_cell.angle_alpha   90.00
_cell.angle_beta   90.00
_cell.angle_gamma   90.00
#
_symmetry.space_group_name_H-M   'P 1'
#
loop_
_entity.id
_entity.type
_entity.pdbx_description
1 polymer ?
#
loop_
_entity_poly.entity_id
_entity_poly.type
_entity_poly.pdbx_seq_one_letter_code
_entity_poly.pdbx_strand_id
1 'polypeptide(L)'
;MEMGGGGSNNLYLSYRSLVPGSILHDVEADLRVLGIGSGSGEADSIFLKKLLQSHSRVYSRVVEPCGERIEQFKALVREDPSFGGVKFDWCHQTAEEYFQNGESTKFHLLHAVHVLYFVEDLHATLRDMWEQLVEGGHMLIILEADKGTVWELREHFWKCFGHGDRLKTPIRTSGDVRQWLDAMGIRYVTSGVLPKSLR
;
A
#
# COMPACT_ATOMS: atom_id res chain seq x y z
N MET A 1 18.39 -17.23 23.36
CA MET A 1 17.81 -15.92 23.70
C MET A 1 16.97 -15.51 22.51
N GLU A 2 15.71 -15.92 22.50
CA GLU A 2 14.76 -15.63 21.42
C GLU A 2 14.31 -14.17 21.56
N MET A 3 14.52 -13.38 20.52
CA MET A 3 14.00 -12.01 20.41
C MET A 3 12.58 -12.11 19.85
N GLY A 4 11.60 -11.64 20.62
CA GLY A 4 10.18 -11.90 20.43
C GLY A 4 9.56 -11.34 19.14
N GLY A 5 8.82 -12.21 18.43
CA GLY A 5 8.00 -11.90 17.25
C GLY A 5 6.61 -11.34 17.57
N GLY A 6 6.44 -10.59 18.65
CA GLY A 6 5.13 -10.09 19.10
C GLY A 6 4.63 -8.81 18.42
N GLY A 7 5.54 -8.00 17.83
CA GLY A 7 5.21 -6.66 17.34
C GLY A 7 4.56 -6.61 15.96
N SER A 8 4.94 -7.51 15.05
CA SER A 8 4.44 -7.52 13.66
C SER A 8 2.96 -7.88 13.56
N ASN A 9 2.49 -8.87 14.33
CA ASN A 9 1.10 -9.31 14.28
C ASN A 9 0.10 -8.21 14.68
N ASN A 10 0.43 -7.35 15.65
CA ASN A 10 -0.47 -6.29 16.09
C ASN A 10 -0.58 -5.16 15.05
N LEU A 11 0.55 -4.79 14.42
CA LEU A 11 0.57 -3.81 13.34
C LEU A 11 -0.32 -4.24 12.16
N TYR A 12 -0.16 -5.48 11.70
CA TYR A 12 -0.95 -6.01 10.61
C TYR A 12 -2.44 -6.12 10.94
N LEU A 13 -2.80 -6.50 12.18
CA LEU A 13 -4.20 -6.49 12.62
C LEU A 13 -4.85 -5.09 12.55
N SER A 14 -4.08 -4.03 12.76
CA SER A 14 -4.59 -2.65 12.65
C SER A 14 -5.00 -2.30 11.20
N TYR A 15 -4.36 -2.89 10.19
CA TYR A 15 -4.63 -2.61 8.77
C TYR A 15 -6.03 -3.01 8.33
N ARG A 16 -6.64 -3.99 9.01
CA ARG A 16 -8.01 -4.40 8.74
C ARG A 16 -9.02 -3.26 8.89
N SER A 17 -8.74 -2.31 9.79
CA SER A 17 -9.60 -1.14 10.02
C SER A 17 -9.47 -0.06 8.94
N LEU A 18 -8.46 -0.15 8.07
CA LEU A 18 -8.16 0.85 7.05
C LEU A 18 -8.93 0.64 5.74
N VAL A 19 -9.54 -0.53 5.55
CA VAL A 19 -10.35 -0.82 4.35
C VAL A 19 -11.62 0.05 4.40
N PRO A 20 -11.85 0.95 3.43
CA PRO A 20 -13.01 1.83 3.43
C PRO A 20 -14.34 1.07 3.43
N GLY A 21 -15.26 1.45 4.32
CA GLY A 21 -16.57 0.81 4.42
C GLY A 21 -17.41 0.94 3.15
N SER A 22 -17.25 2.03 2.40
CA SER A 22 -17.91 2.27 1.10
C SER A 22 -17.67 1.16 0.09
N ILE A 23 -16.46 0.56 0.07
CA ILE A 23 -16.11 -0.54 -0.83
C ILE A 23 -16.86 -1.83 -0.47
N LEU A 24 -17.37 -1.96 0.76
CA LEU A 24 -18.06 -3.17 1.22
C LEU A 24 -19.54 -3.24 0.82
N HIS A 25 -20.13 -2.14 0.34
CA HIS A 25 -21.57 -2.05 0.11
C HIS A 25 -22.02 -2.33 -1.34
N ASP A 26 -21.07 -2.47 -2.27
CA ASP A 26 -21.37 -2.60 -3.71
C ASP A 26 -21.21 -4.06 -4.19
N VAL A 27 -22.19 -4.91 -3.86
CA VAL A 27 -22.10 -6.38 -3.94
C VAL A 27 -22.16 -6.93 -5.39
N GLU A 28 -22.48 -6.10 -6.38
CA GLU A 28 -22.70 -6.53 -7.77
C GLU A 28 -21.52 -6.31 -8.72
N ALA A 29 -20.53 -5.49 -8.35
CA ALA A 29 -19.38 -5.21 -9.22
C ALA A 29 -18.24 -6.23 -9.02
N ASP A 30 -17.57 -6.62 -10.12
CA ASP A 30 -16.31 -7.35 -10.06
C ASP A 30 -15.26 -6.47 -9.35
N LEU A 31 -15.10 -6.65 -8.04
CA LEU A 31 -14.20 -5.85 -7.22
C LEU A 31 -12.75 -6.08 -7.67
N ARG A 32 -12.04 -4.99 -7.95
CA ARG A 32 -10.66 -5.01 -8.47
C ARG A 32 -9.73 -4.29 -7.51
N VAL A 33 -8.69 -4.99 -7.08
CA VAL A 33 -7.64 -4.51 -6.19
C VAL A 33 -6.31 -4.51 -6.93
N LEU A 34 -5.52 -3.45 -6.75
CA LEU A 34 -4.14 -3.37 -7.24
C LEU A 34 -3.19 -3.09 -6.07
N GLY A 35 -2.27 -4.02 -5.83
CA GLY A 35 -1.20 -3.90 -4.85
C GLY A 35 0.12 -3.53 -5.52
N ILE A 36 0.68 -2.38 -5.16
CA ILE A 36 2.02 -1.95 -5.60
C ILE A 36 3.04 -2.31 -4.52
N GLY A 37 4.10 -3.04 -4.90
CA GLY A 37 5.12 -3.54 -3.99
C GLY A 37 4.53 -4.41 -2.89
N SER A 38 3.78 -5.43 -3.28
CA SER A 38 2.99 -6.25 -2.34
C SER A 38 3.86 -7.16 -1.46
N GLY A 39 5.15 -7.31 -1.79
CA GLY A 39 6.06 -8.16 -1.04
C GLY A 39 5.55 -9.60 -0.95
N SER A 40 5.63 -10.17 0.25
CA SER A 40 5.19 -11.55 0.53
C SER A 40 3.68 -11.64 0.81
N GLY A 41 2.94 -10.54 0.64
CA GLY A 41 1.48 -10.49 0.66
C GLY A 41 0.82 -10.39 2.03
N GLU A 42 1.55 -10.08 3.10
CA GLU A 42 1.00 -10.01 4.45
C GLU A 42 -0.09 -8.92 4.58
N ALA A 43 0.15 -7.73 4.02
CA ALA A 43 -0.82 -6.64 4.05
C ALA A 43 -2.01 -6.93 3.11
N ASP A 44 -1.72 -7.32 1.86
CA ASP A 44 -2.71 -7.71 0.85
C ASP A 44 -3.69 -8.75 1.39
N SER A 45 -3.18 -9.77 2.06
CA SER A 45 -3.98 -10.84 2.68
C SER A 45 -5.05 -10.30 3.61
N ILE A 46 -4.75 -9.25 4.37
CA ILE A 46 -5.67 -8.65 5.33
C ILE A 46 -6.75 -7.85 4.60
N PHE A 47 -6.36 -7.10 3.58
CA PHE A 47 -7.30 -6.35 2.75
C PHE A 47 -8.24 -7.30 2.00
N LEU A 48 -7.70 -8.29 1.30
CA LEU A 48 -8.47 -9.27 0.54
C LEU A 48 -9.44 -10.06 1.43
N LYS A 49 -8.99 -10.57 2.59
CA LYS A 49 -9.87 -11.25 3.54
C LYS A 49 -10.98 -10.35 4.09
N LYS A 50 -10.71 -9.05 4.25
CA LYS A 50 -11.72 -8.08 4.67
C LYS A 50 -12.74 -7.83 3.57
N LEU A 51 -12.31 -7.75 2.31
CA LEU A 51 -13.18 -7.57 1.15
C LEU A 51 -14.04 -8.81 0.90
N LEU A 52 -13.47 -10.01 1.02
CA LEU A 52 -14.18 -11.29 0.86
C LEU A 52 -15.30 -11.53 1.89
N GLN A 53 -15.41 -10.72 2.95
CA GLN A 53 -16.55 -10.76 3.88
C GLN A 53 -17.84 -10.20 3.26
N SER A 54 -17.71 -9.37 2.22
CA SER A 54 -18.82 -8.69 1.56
C SER A 54 -18.90 -8.99 0.07
N HIS A 55 -17.82 -9.55 -0.51
CA HIS A 55 -17.70 -9.83 -1.94
C HIS A 55 -17.37 -11.30 -2.18
N SER A 56 -18.13 -11.96 -3.04
CA SER A 56 -17.89 -13.37 -3.38
C SER A 56 -16.74 -13.57 -4.37
N ARG A 57 -16.38 -12.51 -5.12
CA ARG A 57 -15.33 -12.51 -6.13
C ARG A 57 -14.51 -11.24 -6.05
N VAL A 58 -13.20 -11.38 -5.96
CA VAL A 58 -12.25 -10.27 -5.99
C VAL A 58 -11.17 -10.58 -7.02
N TYR A 59 -10.89 -9.64 -7.91
CA TYR A 59 -9.72 -9.68 -8.76
C TYR A 59 -8.59 -8.88 -8.08
N SER A 60 -7.43 -9.51 -7.90
CA SER A 60 -6.26 -8.89 -7.27
C SER A 60 -5.08 -8.90 -8.22
N ARG A 61 -4.63 -7.72 -8.66
CA ARG A 61 -3.38 -7.57 -9.41
C ARG A 61 -2.27 -7.19 -8.45
N VAL A 62 -1.18 -7.94 -8.49
CA VAL A 62 0.00 -7.79 -7.65
C VAL A 62 1.17 -7.34 -8.50
N VAL A 63 1.68 -6.14 -8.26
CA VAL A 63 2.91 -5.62 -8.89
C VAL A 63 4.04 -5.69 -7.88
N GLU A 64 5.04 -6.52 -8.15
CA GLU A 64 6.17 -6.76 -7.24
C GLU A 64 7.42 -7.12 -8.06
N PRO A 65 8.52 -6.36 -7.95
CA PRO A 65 9.74 -6.64 -8.73
C PRO A 65 10.58 -7.80 -8.17
N CYS A 66 10.33 -8.28 -6.95
CA CYS A 66 11.10 -9.38 -6.37
C CYS A 66 10.39 -10.73 -6.56
N GLY A 67 10.90 -11.56 -7.47
CA GLY A 67 10.36 -12.90 -7.72
C GLY A 67 10.27 -13.81 -6.48
N GLU A 68 11.23 -13.71 -5.54
CA GLU A 68 11.17 -14.47 -4.28
C GLU A 68 9.96 -14.07 -3.43
N ARG A 69 9.65 -12.76 -3.37
CA ARG A 69 8.49 -12.23 -2.65
C ARG A 69 7.17 -12.69 -3.28
N ILE A 70 7.09 -12.67 -4.61
CA ILE A 70 5.94 -13.22 -5.34
C ILE A 70 5.73 -14.70 -5.01
N GLU A 71 6.79 -15.52 -5.01
CA GLU A 71 6.66 -16.95 -4.69
C GLU A 71 6.25 -17.19 -3.24
N GLN A 72 6.72 -16.37 -2.29
CA GLN A 72 6.25 -16.40 -0.90
C GLN A 72 4.77 -16.04 -0.80
N PHE A 73 4.29 -15.02 -1.53
CA PHE A 73 2.87 -14.67 -1.55
C PHE A 73 2.03 -15.78 -2.19
N LYS A 74 2.47 -16.37 -3.32
CA LYS A 74 1.79 -17.53 -3.91
C LYS A 74 1.74 -18.73 -2.97
N ALA A 75 2.78 -18.97 -2.16
CA ALA A 75 2.77 -20.02 -1.14
C ALA A 75 1.72 -19.73 -0.07
N LEU A 76 1.69 -18.50 0.47
CA LEU A 76 0.69 -18.05 1.43
C LEU A 76 -0.74 -18.26 0.89
N VAL A 77 -1.00 -17.88 -0.36
CA VAL A 77 -2.32 -18.04 -1.00
C VAL A 77 -2.70 -19.51 -1.17
N ARG A 78 -1.74 -20.38 -1.54
CA ARG A 78 -2.00 -21.82 -1.68
C ARG A 78 -2.33 -22.51 -0.36
N GLU A 79 -1.74 -22.05 0.74
CA GLU A 79 -1.92 -22.63 2.07
C GLU A 79 -3.20 -22.17 2.77
N ASP A 80 -3.80 -21.06 2.33
CA ASP A 80 -4.97 -20.47 2.97
C ASP A 80 -6.22 -20.55 2.07
N PRO A 81 -7.17 -21.48 2.35
CA PRO A 81 -8.35 -21.68 1.51
C PRO A 81 -9.33 -20.48 1.53
N SER A 82 -9.16 -19.51 2.44
CA SER A 82 -10.02 -18.31 2.47
C SER A 82 -9.87 -17.45 1.22
N PHE A 83 -8.81 -17.64 0.43
CA PHE A 83 -8.60 -16.95 -0.84
C PHE A 83 -9.32 -17.58 -2.04
N GLY A 84 -10.17 -18.59 -1.85
CA GLY A 84 -10.89 -19.26 -2.95
C GLY A 84 -11.76 -18.34 -3.82
N GLY A 85 -12.18 -17.19 -3.30
CA GLY A 85 -12.92 -16.16 -4.04
C GLY A 85 -12.03 -15.13 -4.77
N VAL A 86 -10.70 -15.26 -4.73
CA VAL A 86 -9.77 -14.29 -5.31
C VAL A 86 -9.15 -14.82 -6.60
N LYS A 87 -9.26 -14.05 -7.68
CA LYS A 87 -8.48 -14.26 -8.91
C LYS A 87 -7.24 -13.38 -8.87
N PHE A 88 -6.07 -14.00 -8.72
CA PHE A 88 -4.78 -13.30 -8.71
C PHE A 88 -4.22 -13.12 -10.12
N ASP A 89 -3.63 -11.95 -10.36
CA ASP A 89 -2.81 -11.59 -11.51
C ASP A 89 -1.44 -11.12 -11.00
N TRP A 90 -0.37 -11.80 -11.39
CA TRP A 90 0.97 -11.62 -10.85
C TRP A 90 1.87 -10.91 -11.85
N CYS A 91 2.21 -9.67 -11.55
CA CYS A 91 3.07 -8.82 -12.37
C CYS A 91 4.47 -8.70 -11.74
N HIS A 92 5.44 -9.44 -12.28
CA HIS A 92 6.83 -9.38 -11.85
C HIS A 92 7.56 -8.22 -12.55
N GLN A 93 7.39 -7.01 -12.00
CA GLN A 93 7.93 -5.76 -12.54
C GLN A 93 7.92 -4.65 -11.47
N THR A 94 8.65 -3.56 -11.70
CA THR A 94 8.57 -2.37 -10.84
C THR A 94 7.26 -1.59 -11.07
N ALA A 95 7.00 -0.61 -10.21
CA ALA A 95 5.85 0.28 -10.40
C ALA A 95 5.99 1.09 -11.71
N GLU A 96 7.19 1.59 -11.98
CA GLU A 96 7.52 2.38 -13.17
C GLU A 96 7.28 1.58 -14.46
N GLU A 97 7.79 0.35 -14.52
CA GLU A 97 7.57 -0.56 -15.64
C GLU A 97 6.08 -0.84 -15.84
N TYR A 98 5.35 -1.12 -14.75
CA TYR A 98 3.91 -1.36 -14.83
C TYR A 98 3.14 -0.17 -15.40
N PHE A 99 3.41 1.05 -14.92
CA PHE A 99 2.68 2.24 -15.36
C PHE A 99 3.08 2.69 -16.79
N GLN A 100 4.32 2.43 -17.22
CA GLN A 100 4.77 2.72 -18.58
C GLN A 100 4.09 1.85 -19.66
N ASN A 101 3.62 0.65 -19.30
CA ASN A 101 3.02 -0.28 -20.25
C ASN A 101 1.63 0.14 -20.77
N GLY A 102 1.07 1.26 -20.28
CA GLY A 102 -0.18 1.83 -20.82
C GLY A 102 -1.44 1.01 -20.49
N GLU A 103 -1.40 0.24 -19.39
CA GLU A 103 -2.54 -0.53 -18.91
C GLU A 103 -3.74 0.37 -18.59
N SER A 104 -4.91 0.07 -19.18
CA SER A 104 -6.14 0.86 -19.00
C SER A 104 -7.06 0.32 -17.90
N THR A 105 -6.67 -0.80 -17.27
CA THR A 105 -7.44 -1.43 -16.20
C THR A 105 -7.62 -0.46 -15.03
N LYS A 106 -8.87 -0.28 -14.58
CA LYS A 106 -9.20 0.55 -13.42
C LYS A 106 -9.53 -0.31 -12.20
N PHE A 107 -9.23 0.20 -11.01
CA PHE A 107 -9.34 -0.53 -9.76
C PHE A 107 -10.20 0.23 -8.74
N HIS A 108 -10.87 -0.53 -7.88
CA HIS A 108 -11.72 -0.01 -6.80
C HIS A 108 -10.90 0.30 -5.55
N LEU A 109 -9.84 -0.47 -5.32
CA LEU A 109 -8.86 -0.25 -4.27
C LEU A 109 -7.45 -0.35 -4.85
N LEU A 110 -6.67 0.71 -4.71
CA LEU A 110 -5.21 0.64 -4.85
C LEU A 110 -4.57 0.69 -3.47
N HIS A 111 -3.50 -0.06 -3.26
CA HIS A 111 -2.68 0.12 -2.06
C HIS A 111 -1.18 0.07 -2.33
N ALA A 112 -0.46 0.86 -1.55
CA ALA A 112 1.00 0.89 -1.50
C ALA A 112 1.44 0.92 -0.03
N VAL A 113 1.96 -0.22 0.45
CA VAL A 113 2.29 -0.42 1.87
C VAL A 113 3.80 -0.50 2.02
N HIS A 114 4.42 0.52 2.62
CA HIS A 114 5.87 0.60 2.83
C HIS A 114 6.74 0.42 1.56
N VAL A 115 6.19 0.69 0.37
CA VAL A 115 6.92 0.58 -0.92
C VAL A 115 7.39 1.92 -1.47
N LEU A 116 6.71 3.04 -1.18
CA LEU A 116 6.95 4.32 -1.86
C LEU A 116 8.33 4.94 -1.55
N TYR A 117 9.16 4.33 -0.71
CA TYR A 117 10.58 4.71 -0.56
C TYR A 117 11.45 4.26 -1.73
N PHE A 118 10.99 3.28 -2.50
CA PHE A 118 11.79 2.60 -3.53
C PHE A 118 11.44 3.02 -4.95
N VAL A 119 10.36 3.79 -5.15
CA VAL A 119 9.97 4.28 -6.49
C VAL A 119 10.91 5.40 -6.95
N GLU A 120 11.11 5.55 -8.25
CA GLU A 120 12.01 6.58 -8.79
C GLU A 120 11.45 7.99 -8.58
N ASP A 121 10.17 8.19 -8.93
CA ASP A 121 9.46 9.46 -8.80
C ASP A 121 8.15 9.27 -8.02
N LEU A 122 8.17 9.73 -6.76
CA LEU A 122 7.02 9.64 -5.86
C LEU A 122 5.77 10.28 -6.47
N HIS A 123 5.88 11.47 -7.04
CA HIS A 123 4.72 12.23 -7.53
C HIS A 123 4.17 11.63 -8.82
N ALA A 124 5.04 11.10 -9.69
CA ALA A 124 4.61 10.38 -10.87
C ALA A 124 3.86 9.10 -10.49
N THR A 125 4.43 8.28 -9.59
CA THR A 125 3.77 7.06 -9.12
C THR A 125 2.42 7.35 -8.46
N LEU A 126 2.34 8.39 -7.60
CA LEU A 126 1.07 8.78 -6.97
C LEU A 126 0.01 9.20 -7.99
N ARG A 127 0.41 9.94 -9.02
CA ARG A 127 -0.49 10.33 -10.11
C ARG A 127 -0.97 9.12 -10.90
N ASP A 128 -0.08 8.23 -11.29
CA ASP A 128 -0.42 7.06 -12.10
C ASP A 128 -1.33 6.09 -11.31
N MET A 129 -1.08 5.94 -10.01
CA MET A 129 -1.99 5.23 -9.09
C MET A 129 -3.37 5.88 -9.04
N TRP A 130 -3.42 7.20 -8.82
CA TRP A 130 -4.67 7.94 -8.75
C TRP A 130 -5.49 7.81 -10.04
N GLU A 131 -4.83 7.95 -11.20
CA GLU A 131 -5.47 7.82 -12.51
C GLU A 131 -6.02 6.42 -12.75
N GLN A 132 -5.48 5.36 -12.15
CA GLN A 132 -6.01 3.99 -12.26
C GLN A 132 -7.22 3.70 -11.35
N LEU A 133 -7.70 4.65 -10.56
CA LEU A 133 -8.95 4.47 -9.82
C LEU A 133 -10.16 4.50 -10.75
N VAL A 134 -11.15 3.65 -10.45
CA VAL A 134 -12.53 3.90 -10.92
C VAL A 134 -13.09 5.15 -10.24
N GLU A 135 -14.15 5.73 -10.80
CA GLU A 135 -14.91 6.76 -10.08
C GLU A 135 -15.41 6.21 -8.73
N GLY A 136 -15.15 6.93 -7.64
CA GLY A 136 -15.47 6.48 -6.28
C GLY A 136 -14.50 5.44 -5.69
N GLY A 137 -13.46 5.04 -6.43
CA GLY A 137 -12.39 4.17 -5.92
C GLY A 137 -11.56 4.84 -4.82
N HIS A 138 -10.82 4.02 -4.06
CA HIS A 138 -9.97 4.51 -2.97
C HIS A 138 -8.51 4.08 -3.15
N MET A 139 -7.60 4.95 -2.75
CA MET A 139 -6.17 4.66 -2.66
C MET A 139 -5.74 4.64 -1.19
N LEU A 140 -5.10 3.56 -0.77
CA LEU A 140 -4.58 3.36 0.58
C LEU A 140 -3.05 3.37 0.57
N ILE A 141 -2.45 4.35 1.23
CA ILE A 141 -0.99 4.48 1.34
C ILE A 141 -0.59 4.35 2.80
N ILE A 142 0.37 3.45 3.07
CA ILE A 142 0.96 3.28 4.40
C ILE A 142 2.45 3.60 4.30
N LEU A 143 2.87 4.63 5.04
CA LEU A 143 4.23 5.17 5.01
C LEU A 143 4.64 5.68 6.39
N GLU A 144 5.94 5.87 6.61
CA GLU A 144 6.48 6.46 7.82
C GLU A 144 5.90 7.86 8.03
N ALA A 145 5.55 8.16 9.29
CA ALA A 145 5.00 9.46 9.63
C ALA A 145 6.09 10.54 9.57
N ASP A 146 5.71 11.74 9.15
CA ASP A 146 6.54 12.95 9.17
C ASP A 146 6.62 13.57 10.58
N LYS A 147 6.65 12.73 11.61
CA LYS A 147 6.68 13.11 13.02
C LYS A 147 7.35 12.06 13.88
N GLY A 148 7.92 12.51 15.00
CA GLY A 148 8.60 11.66 15.97
C GLY A 148 10.11 11.64 15.79
N THR A 149 10.80 11.11 16.80
CA THR A 149 12.25 11.27 16.98
C THR A 149 13.08 10.75 15.81
N VAL A 150 12.66 9.64 15.17
CA VAL A 150 13.38 9.10 14.00
C VAL A 150 13.28 10.03 12.80
N TRP A 151 12.09 10.59 12.54
CA TRP A 151 11.92 11.56 11.47
C TRP A 151 12.67 12.85 11.77
N GLU A 152 12.55 13.40 12.98
CA GLU A 152 13.27 14.62 13.38
C GLU A 152 14.79 14.47 13.21
N LEU A 153 15.33 13.30 13.56
CA LEU A 153 16.73 12.98 13.37
C LEU A 153 17.10 12.89 11.89
N ARG A 154 16.30 12.18 11.08
CA ARG A 154 16.51 12.08 9.62
C ARG A 154 16.43 13.46 8.94
N GLU A 155 15.46 14.27 9.34
CA GLU A 155 15.28 15.64 8.84
C GLU A 155 16.48 16.51 9.22
N HIS A 156 16.97 16.40 10.46
CA HIS A 156 18.17 17.12 10.90
C HIS A 156 19.41 16.71 10.08
N PHE A 157 19.64 15.40 9.89
CA PHE A 157 20.73 14.92 9.05
C PHE A 157 20.59 15.41 7.60
N TRP A 158 19.39 15.38 7.05
CA TRP A 158 19.14 15.89 5.69
C TRP A 158 19.41 17.40 5.59
N LYS A 159 19.02 18.21 6.59
CA LYS A 159 19.32 19.66 6.60
C LYS A 159 20.82 19.95 6.66
N CYS A 160 21.59 19.13 7.39
CA CYS A 160 23.02 19.35 7.56
C CYS A 160 23.87 18.82 6.39
N PHE A 161 23.47 17.70 5.79
CA PHE A 161 24.32 16.95 4.85
C PHE A 161 23.62 16.58 3.53
N GLY A 162 22.33 16.84 3.40
CA GLY A 162 21.56 16.54 2.20
C GLY A 162 21.90 17.50 1.05
N HIS A 163 21.89 16.95 -0.16
CA HIS A 163 22.08 17.72 -1.39
C HIS A 163 21.02 17.32 -2.42
N GLY A 164 20.54 18.30 -3.18
CA GLY A 164 19.53 18.10 -4.20
C GLY A 164 18.11 17.93 -3.63
N ASP A 165 17.27 17.23 -4.38
CA ASP A 165 15.87 17.02 -4.05
C ASP A 165 15.71 15.79 -3.13
N ARG A 166 15.20 16.02 -1.91
CA ARG A 166 14.94 14.96 -0.93
C ARG A 166 13.99 13.89 -1.47
N LEU A 167 13.01 14.28 -2.28
CA LEU A 167 12.01 13.35 -2.82
C LEU A 167 12.60 12.39 -3.86
N LYS A 168 13.79 12.68 -4.41
CA LYS A 168 14.56 11.76 -5.24
C LYS A 168 15.37 10.74 -4.44
N THR A 169 15.19 10.72 -3.12
CA THR A 169 15.83 9.75 -2.22
C THR A 169 14.76 8.91 -1.50
N PRO A 170 15.14 7.80 -0.85
CA PRO A 170 14.24 7.03 0.00
C PRO A 170 13.72 7.76 1.25
N ILE A 171 14.22 8.99 1.54
CA ILE A 171 13.80 9.78 2.70
C ILE A 171 12.46 10.46 2.39
N ARG A 172 11.40 9.66 2.42
CA ARG A 172 10.01 10.06 2.14
C ARG A 172 9.11 9.72 3.32
N THR A 173 8.05 10.50 3.48
CA THR A 173 7.14 10.42 4.62
C THR A 173 5.69 10.59 4.17
N SER A 174 4.74 10.23 5.04
CA SER A 174 3.32 10.51 4.81
C SER A 174 3.04 12.01 4.62
N GLY A 175 3.89 12.90 5.15
CA GLY A 175 3.79 14.34 4.91
C GLY A 175 4.05 14.73 3.46
N ASP A 176 4.92 13.99 2.76
CA ASP A 176 5.20 14.21 1.34
C ASP A 176 4.00 13.79 0.47
N VAL A 177 3.38 12.66 0.83
CA VAL A 177 2.14 12.20 0.18
C VAL A 177 1.00 13.20 0.40
N ARG A 178 0.84 13.74 1.63
CA ARG A 178 -0.19 14.74 1.92
C ARG A 178 0.00 16.01 1.11
N GLN A 179 1.23 16.53 1.02
CA GLN A 179 1.53 17.70 0.20
C GLN A 179 1.13 17.50 -1.27
N TRP A 180 1.41 16.32 -1.84
CA TRP A 180 0.97 15.99 -3.19
C TRP A 180 -0.56 15.94 -3.32
N LEU A 181 -1.26 15.31 -2.36
CA LEU A 181 -2.73 15.24 -2.35
C LEU A 181 -3.37 16.63 -2.22
N ASP A 182 -2.84 17.47 -1.35
CA ASP A 182 -3.29 18.85 -1.13
C ASP A 182 -3.11 19.68 -2.41
N ALA A 183 -1.95 19.56 -3.08
CA ALA A 183 -1.66 20.27 -4.33
C ALA A 183 -2.61 19.86 -5.47
N MET A 184 -3.07 18.61 -5.47
CA MET A 184 -4.03 18.08 -6.46
C MET A 184 -5.50 18.32 -6.08
N GLY A 185 -5.78 18.89 -4.90
CA GLY A 185 -7.15 19.06 -4.40
C GLY A 185 -7.86 17.73 -4.11
N ILE A 186 -7.12 16.66 -3.85
CA ILE A 186 -7.67 15.33 -3.57
C ILE A 186 -8.04 15.24 -2.09
N ARG A 187 -9.25 14.77 -1.80
CA ARG A 187 -9.71 14.54 -0.43
C ARG A 187 -9.10 13.25 0.13
N TYR A 188 -8.59 13.31 1.35
CA TYR A 188 -8.06 12.14 2.06
C TYR A 188 -8.39 12.18 3.54
N VAL A 189 -8.20 11.03 4.19
CA VAL A 189 -8.22 10.88 5.65
C VAL A 189 -6.91 10.28 6.12
N THR A 190 -6.49 10.59 7.33
CA THR A 190 -5.28 10.03 7.94
C THR A 190 -5.63 9.27 9.21
N SER A 191 -5.14 8.04 9.35
CA SER A 191 -5.13 7.35 10.64
C SER A 191 -3.83 7.68 11.36
N GLY A 192 -3.90 8.56 12.37
CA GLY A 192 -2.74 8.93 13.15
C GLY A 192 -2.46 7.92 14.25
N VAL A 193 -1.31 7.22 14.17
CA VAL A 193 -0.59 6.58 15.29
C VAL A 193 -1.34 5.43 15.98
N LEU A 194 -0.80 4.21 15.89
CA LEU A 194 -1.15 3.10 16.79
C LEU A 194 -1.24 3.63 18.23
N PRO A 195 -2.29 3.31 19.02
CA PRO A 195 -2.39 3.78 20.39
C PRO A 195 -1.09 3.42 21.11
N LYS A 196 -0.42 4.44 21.69
CA LYS A 196 0.65 4.20 22.66
C LYS A 196 0.09 3.19 23.65
N SER A 197 0.73 2.02 23.73
CA SER A 197 0.42 1.04 24.77
C SER A 197 0.38 1.78 26.10
N LEU A 198 -0.76 1.69 26.77
CA LEU A 198 -0.94 2.18 28.11
C LEU A 198 0.01 1.43 29.05
N ARG A 199 1.02 2.17 29.52
CA ARG A 199 1.95 1.91 30.64
C ARG A 199 2.95 0.78 30.48
#